data_AF-A0A9E5IXP9-F1
#
_entry.id   AF-A0A9E5IXP9-F1
#
_cell.length_a   1.000
_cell.length_b   1.000
_cell.length_c   1.000
_cell.angle_alpha   90.00
_cell.angle_beta   90.00
_cell.angle_gamma   90.00
#
_symmetry.space_group_name_H-M   'P 1'
#
loop_
_entity.id
_entity.type
_entity.pdbx_description
1 polymer ?
#
loop_
_entity_poly.entity_id
_entity_poly.type
_entity_poly.pdbx_seq_one_letter_code
_entity_poly.pdbx_strand_id
1 'polypeptide(L)'
;MKTSRFLLHRTGTAGFLSRTFHAARPGDRHASILKVGPQDPVARRFSRKIQSFLRENAQPFAGKVVPKCLASFSCPDGSDGLLWLEKIQPARSGNQLTGLSWKELAATVRSIGTVHAGFWNARRFTRLHRLPFQRYNLAHETKAHLPGFRKYCRGLLQPQDKMVLPSIPAVISRALLQCRHRPVTLLHGDLRADNLLFSRGRVFLVDWQIAAWGLGTFDLARVIGGSTQRPLRLSEQQKLVRIWHQTLKQGGVRRYTPEEAWRDYRVGVALTLSIPITNGPTLARLSPRGKKIARVMIRRFFRNGREFGLL
;
A
#
# COMPACT_ATOMS: atom_id res chain seq x y z
N MET A 1 -20.71 23.59 31.80
CA MET A 1 -19.74 22.72 31.08
C MET A 1 -19.03 23.54 30.01
N LYS A 2 -17.73 23.83 30.15
CA LYS A 2 -16.95 24.43 29.05
C LYS A 2 -16.95 23.44 27.89
N THR A 3 -17.62 23.76 26.80
CA THR A 3 -17.69 22.87 25.64
C THR A 3 -16.26 22.60 25.13
N SER A 4 -15.83 21.34 25.17
CA SER A 4 -14.50 20.91 24.72
C SER A 4 -14.42 20.91 23.19
N ARG A 5 -14.61 22.08 22.57
CA ARG A 5 -14.68 22.21 21.11
C ARG A 5 -13.29 22.08 20.52
N PHE A 6 -13.10 21.04 19.71
CA PHE A 6 -11.97 20.96 18.80
C PHE A 6 -12.21 21.91 17.63
N LEU A 7 -11.17 22.64 17.24
CA LEU A 7 -11.11 23.32 15.96
C LEU A 7 -10.64 22.31 14.90
N LEU A 8 -11.50 22.09 13.91
CA LEU A 8 -11.24 21.15 12.81
C LEU A 8 -11.03 21.94 11.52
N HIS A 9 -9.81 21.90 11.00
CA HIS A 9 -9.49 22.43 9.68
C HIS A 9 -9.24 21.28 8.72
N ARG A 10 -9.99 21.22 7.62
CA ARG A 10 -9.82 20.15 6.62
C ARG A 10 -8.38 20.17 6.10
N THR A 11 -7.76 18.99 5.98
CA THR A 11 -6.50 18.91 5.23
C THR A 11 -6.78 19.14 3.74
N GLY A 12 -5.79 19.58 2.97
CA GLY A 12 -5.92 19.72 1.52
C GLY A 12 -6.14 18.39 0.77
N THR A 13 -6.11 17.25 1.46
CA THR A 13 -6.27 15.91 0.91
C THR A 13 -7.64 15.32 1.22
N ALA A 14 -8.50 15.22 0.20
CA ALA A 14 -9.75 14.45 0.27
C ALA A 14 -9.49 13.02 -0.23
N GLY A 15 -9.50 12.04 0.67
CA GLY A 15 -9.48 10.63 0.30
C GLY A 15 -10.86 10.14 -0.13
N PHE A 16 -10.92 9.07 -0.93
CA PHE A 16 -12.19 8.47 -1.33
C PHE A 16 -12.93 7.85 -0.14
N LEU A 17 -12.20 7.19 0.77
CA LEU A 17 -12.78 6.45 1.90
C LEU A 17 -12.72 7.20 3.24
N SER A 18 -12.21 8.43 3.25
CA SER A 18 -12.11 9.19 4.49
C SER A 18 -11.82 10.66 4.23
N ARG A 19 -12.23 11.50 5.17
CA ARG A 19 -11.79 12.90 5.27
C ARG A 19 -10.80 13.03 6.42
N THR A 20 -9.77 13.82 6.23
CA THR A 20 -8.80 14.11 7.29
C THR A 20 -8.85 15.59 7.66
N PHE A 21 -8.69 15.86 8.95
CA PHE A 21 -8.72 17.20 9.53
C PHE A 21 -7.50 17.40 10.41
N HIS A 22 -6.91 18.59 10.37
CA HIS A 22 -6.13 19.10 11.48
C HIS A 22 -7.07 19.36 12.65
N ALA A 23 -6.84 18.68 13.75
CA ALA A 23 -7.61 18.83 14.98
C ALA A 23 -6.73 19.47 16.06
N ALA A 24 -7.21 20.56 16.64
CA ALA A 24 -6.56 21.27 17.73
C ALA A 24 -7.58 21.66 18.80
N ARG A 25 -7.24 21.51 20.07
CA ARG A 25 -7.97 22.13 21.18
C ARG A 25 -7.21 23.36 21.68
N PRO A 26 -7.90 24.44 22.10
CA PRO A 26 -7.23 25.54 22.78
C PRO A 26 -6.39 25.04 23.96
N GLY A 27 -5.09 25.36 23.96
CA GLY A 27 -4.12 24.91 24.97
C GLY A 27 -3.38 23.60 24.67
N ASP A 28 -3.72 22.88 23.60
CA ASP A 28 -2.96 21.69 23.20
C ASP A 28 -1.54 22.08 22.73
N ARG A 29 -0.53 21.47 23.35
CA ARG A 29 0.88 21.62 22.95
C ARG A 29 1.20 20.91 21.63
N HIS A 30 0.35 19.99 21.18
CA HIS A 30 0.59 19.16 20.01
C HIS A 30 -0.61 19.15 19.07
N ALA A 31 -0.37 19.49 17.80
CA ALA A 31 -1.36 19.35 16.76
C ALA A 31 -1.63 17.87 16.47
N SER A 32 -2.88 17.55 16.10
CA SER A 32 -3.30 16.17 15.81
C SER A 32 -4.03 16.06 14.47
N ILE A 33 -4.25 14.84 14.02
CA ILE A 33 -5.02 14.52 12.82
C ILE A 33 -6.24 13.71 13.21
N LEU A 34 -7.42 14.14 12.76
CA LEU A 34 -8.64 13.37 12.85
C LEU A 34 -9.00 12.84 11.46
N LYS A 35 -9.02 11.51 11.29
CA LYS A 35 -9.51 10.83 10.10
C LYS A 35 -10.94 10.34 10.38
N VAL A 36 -11.87 10.75 9.54
CA VAL A 36 -13.30 10.41 9.65
C VAL A 36 -13.70 9.61 8.42
N GLY A 37 -14.51 8.57 8.61
CA GLY A 37 -14.96 7.73 7.51
C GLY A 37 -15.87 8.41 6.50
N PRO A 38 -16.27 7.67 5.46
CA PRO A 38 -16.90 8.24 4.29
C PRO A 38 -18.36 8.59 4.57
N GLN A 39 -18.76 9.81 4.16
CA GLN A 39 -20.18 10.21 4.15
C GLN A 39 -20.89 9.84 2.85
N ASP A 40 -20.14 9.67 1.75
CA ASP A 40 -20.71 9.25 0.48
C ASP A 40 -21.18 7.78 0.55
N PRO A 41 -22.44 7.47 0.20
CA PRO A 41 -22.98 6.10 0.30
C PRO A 41 -22.23 5.07 -0.55
N VAL A 42 -21.67 5.47 -1.70
CA VAL A 42 -20.92 4.56 -2.59
C VAL A 42 -19.57 4.22 -1.95
N ALA A 43 -18.84 5.23 -1.46
CA ALA A 43 -17.61 5.06 -0.72
C ALA A 43 -17.83 4.26 0.57
N ARG A 44 -18.94 4.47 1.29
CA ARG A 44 -19.28 3.71 2.49
C ARG A 44 -19.58 2.23 2.18
N ARG A 45 -20.29 1.93 1.10
CA ARG A 45 -20.47 0.54 0.63
C ARG A 45 -19.14 -0.12 0.28
N PHE A 46 -18.25 0.60 -0.40
CA PHE A 46 -16.92 0.08 -0.72
C PHE A 46 -16.10 -0.16 0.55
N SER A 47 -16.09 0.81 1.47
CA SER A 47 -15.46 0.73 2.78
C SER A 47 -15.93 -0.49 3.56
N ARG A 48 -17.24 -0.77 3.59
CA ARG A 48 -17.83 -1.99 4.19
C ARG A 48 -17.28 -3.26 3.55
N LYS A 49 -17.26 -3.34 2.22
CA LYS A 49 -16.78 -4.52 1.47
C LYS A 49 -15.33 -4.86 1.81
N ILE A 50 -14.50 -3.85 2.07
CA ILE A 50 -13.11 -4.05 2.46
C ILE A 50 -12.90 -3.97 3.98
N GLN A 51 -13.91 -3.63 4.77
CA GLN A 51 -13.81 -3.40 6.22
C GLN A 51 -12.71 -2.37 6.59
N SER A 52 -12.69 -1.23 5.91
CA SER A 52 -11.51 -0.34 5.89
C SER A 52 -11.08 0.16 7.28
N PHE A 53 -12.03 0.63 8.10
CA PHE A 53 -11.72 1.17 9.42
C PHE A 53 -11.41 0.08 10.45
N LEU A 54 -11.95 -1.14 10.30
CA LEU A 54 -11.54 -2.26 11.13
C LEU A 54 -10.07 -2.63 10.89
N ARG A 55 -9.63 -2.61 9.62
CA ARG A 55 -8.24 -2.89 9.26
C ARG A 55 -7.28 -1.81 9.73
N GLU A 56 -7.69 -0.55 9.62
CA GLU A 56 -6.89 0.59 10.04
C GLU A 56 -6.82 0.72 11.57
N ASN A 57 -7.86 0.32 12.29
CA ASN A 57 -7.86 0.28 13.76
C ASN A 57 -7.07 -0.90 14.33
N ALA A 58 -6.94 -1.99 13.57
CA ALA A 58 -6.16 -3.14 13.98
C ALA A 58 -4.64 -2.88 13.93
N GLN A 59 -4.18 -1.68 13.54
CA GLN A 59 -2.75 -1.39 13.40
C GLN A 59 -1.98 -1.60 14.71
N PRO A 60 -1.01 -2.54 14.74
CA PRO A 60 -0.39 -2.96 15.99
C PRO A 60 0.84 -2.12 16.37
N PHE A 61 1.21 -1.15 15.54
CA PHE A 61 2.40 -0.33 15.73
C PHE A 61 2.02 1.05 16.25
N ALA A 62 2.70 1.51 17.29
CA ALA A 62 2.66 2.90 17.71
C ALA A 62 4.07 3.52 17.60
N GLY A 63 4.18 4.65 16.90
CA GLY A 63 5.22 5.67 17.10
C GLY A 63 6.57 5.51 16.38
N LYS A 64 6.98 4.32 15.92
CA LYS A 64 8.27 4.16 15.21
C LYS A 64 8.18 4.33 13.69
N VAL A 65 7.29 3.59 13.04
CA VAL A 65 7.14 3.55 11.57
C VAL A 65 5.73 3.93 11.08
N VAL A 66 4.83 4.22 12.01
CA VAL A 66 3.47 4.72 11.76
C VAL A 66 3.16 5.83 12.76
N PRO A 67 2.27 6.79 12.43
CA PRO A 67 1.80 7.76 13.41
C PRO A 67 1.14 7.06 14.60
N LYS A 68 1.46 7.50 15.81
CA LYS A 68 0.79 7.12 17.04
C LYS A 68 -0.71 7.36 16.92
N CYS A 69 -1.48 6.29 17.08
CA CYS A 69 -2.93 6.38 17.25
C CYS A 69 -3.23 6.76 18.70
N LEU A 70 -3.88 7.90 18.89
CA LEU A 70 -4.29 8.43 20.19
C LEU A 70 -5.63 7.83 20.63
N ALA A 71 -6.55 7.66 19.69
CA ALA A 71 -7.82 6.96 19.88
C ALA A 71 -8.34 6.48 18.52
N SER A 72 -9.11 5.40 18.52
CA SER A 72 -9.76 4.89 17.32
C SER A 72 -11.11 4.26 17.62
N PHE A 73 -12.06 4.44 16.72
CA PHE A 73 -13.37 3.81 16.73
C PHE A 73 -13.73 3.34 15.33
N SER A 74 -14.43 2.21 15.21
CA SER A 74 -14.99 1.76 13.94
C SER A 74 -16.33 1.09 14.16
N CYS A 75 -17.23 1.22 13.19
CA CYS A 75 -18.43 0.39 13.16
C CYS A 75 -18.06 -1.10 13.10
N PRO A 76 -18.90 -2.01 13.63
CA PRO A 76 -18.63 -3.46 13.60
C PRO A 76 -18.44 -4.05 12.20
N ASP A 77 -18.97 -3.39 11.16
CA ASP A 77 -18.81 -3.79 9.76
C ASP A 77 -17.61 -3.10 9.06
N GLY A 78 -16.88 -2.23 9.78
CA GLY A 78 -15.73 -1.47 9.28
C GLY A 78 -16.04 -0.43 8.20
N SER A 79 -17.32 -0.12 7.97
CA SER A 79 -17.75 0.79 6.91
C SER A 79 -17.46 2.27 7.21
N ASP A 80 -17.40 2.62 8.49
CA ASP A 80 -17.16 3.97 8.99
C ASP A 80 -16.36 3.91 10.30
N GLY A 81 -15.81 5.04 10.71
CA GLY A 81 -15.02 5.14 11.92
C GLY A 81 -14.32 6.48 12.09
N LEU A 82 -13.54 6.55 13.16
CA LEU A 82 -12.73 7.69 13.55
C LEU A 82 -11.34 7.20 13.93
N LEU A 83 -10.30 7.85 13.42
CA LEU A 83 -8.95 7.72 13.95
C LEU A 83 -8.44 9.09 14.38
N TRP A 84 -8.04 9.19 15.63
CA TRP A 84 -7.32 10.33 16.16
C TRP A 84 -5.85 9.96 16.23
N LEU A 85 -5.03 10.67 15.46
CA LEU A 85 -3.62 10.36 15.23
C LEU A 85 -2.74 11.54 15.64
N GLU A 86 -1.50 11.27 16.02
CA GLU A 86 -0.49 12.31 16.11
C GLU A 86 -0.28 12.99 14.75
N LYS A 87 0.07 14.29 14.76
CA LYS A 87 0.49 14.98 13.56
C LYS A 87 2.01 14.89 13.42
N ILE A 88 2.47 14.35 12.30
CA ILE A 88 3.90 14.37 11.98
C ILE A 88 4.29 15.78 11.50
N GLN A 89 5.23 16.44 12.18
CA GLN A 89 5.71 17.77 11.83
C GLN A 89 7.22 17.93 12.08
N PRO A 90 7.98 18.52 11.13
CA PRO A 90 7.56 18.82 9.76
C PRO A 90 7.31 17.52 9.01
N ALA A 91 6.43 17.51 8.00
CA ALA A 91 6.19 16.33 7.19
C ALA A 91 6.16 16.70 5.71
N ARG A 92 6.85 15.90 4.89
CA ARG A 92 6.74 15.93 3.44
C ARG A 92 6.07 14.64 2.99
N SER A 93 4.92 14.74 2.35
CA SER A 93 4.29 13.58 1.72
C SER A 93 5.11 13.12 0.52
N GLY A 94 5.21 11.81 0.33
CA GLY A 94 5.61 11.26 -0.96
C GLY A 94 4.59 11.61 -2.04
N ASN A 95 5.01 11.55 -3.30
CA ASN A 95 4.16 11.90 -4.44
C ASN A 95 4.24 10.79 -5.48
N GLN A 96 3.12 10.12 -5.73
CA GLN A 96 3.04 8.99 -6.66
C GLN A 96 3.37 9.38 -8.09
N LEU A 97 3.12 10.63 -8.50
CA LEU A 97 3.41 11.08 -9.86
C LEU A 97 4.91 11.25 -10.09
N THR A 98 5.59 11.98 -9.19
CA THR A 98 7.04 12.20 -9.31
C THR A 98 7.85 10.98 -8.88
N GLY A 99 7.35 10.19 -7.92
CA GLY A 99 8.01 9.03 -7.35
C GLY A 99 9.01 9.38 -6.24
N LEU A 100 9.63 8.33 -5.73
CA LEU A 100 10.60 8.33 -4.63
C LEU A 100 12.03 8.19 -5.17
N SER A 101 12.96 8.91 -4.54
CA SER A 101 14.40 8.77 -4.75
C SER A 101 14.90 7.43 -4.19
N TRP A 102 16.13 7.04 -4.55
CA TRP A 102 16.77 5.85 -4.00
C TRP A 102 16.84 5.87 -2.47
N LYS A 103 17.21 7.01 -1.86
CA LYS A 103 17.30 7.17 -0.40
C LYS A 103 15.94 6.94 0.27
N GLU A 104 14.88 7.49 -0.32
CA GLU A 104 13.50 7.34 0.17
C GLU A 104 12.97 5.92 0.00
N LEU A 105 13.26 5.26 -1.12
CA LEU A 105 12.94 3.85 -1.34
C LEU A 105 13.62 2.97 -0.30
N ALA A 106 14.94 3.13 -0.11
CA ALA A 106 15.69 2.35 0.88
C ALA A 106 15.14 2.56 2.30
N ALA A 107 14.81 3.80 2.68
CA ALA A 107 14.22 4.09 3.98
C ALA A 107 12.81 3.49 4.14
N THR A 108 12.00 3.51 3.08
CA THR A 108 10.67 2.90 3.07
C THR A 108 10.76 1.38 3.20
N VAL A 109 11.68 0.76 2.47
CA VAL A 109 11.92 -0.69 2.49
C VAL A 109 12.37 -1.17 3.87
N ARG A 110 13.25 -0.41 4.56
CA ARG A 110 13.57 -0.70 5.97
C ARG A 110 12.35 -0.56 6.87
N SER A 111 11.57 0.51 6.70
CA SER A 111 10.41 0.78 7.57
C SER A 111 9.35 -0.31 7.47
N ILE A 112 8.97 -0.71 6.25
CA ILE A 112 8.05 -1.85 6.06
C ILE A 112 8.72 -3.18 6.43
N GLY A 113 10.05 -3.31 6.29
CA GLY A 113 10.82 -4.46 6.77
C GLY A 113 10.65 -4.69 8.28
N THR A 114 10.72 -3.64 9.08
CA THR A 114 10.46 -3.72 10.53
C THR A 114 9.05 -4.21 10.82
N VAL A 115 8.06 -3.75 10.05
CA VAL A 115 6.68 -4.22 10.17
C VAL A 115 6.59 -5.72 9.85
N HIS A 116 7.17 -6.12 8.72
CA HIS A 116 7.14 -7.50 8.27
C HIS A 116 7.86 -8.44 9.25
N ALA A 117 8.96 -8.00 9.86
CA ALA A 117 9.69 -8.81 10.83
C ALA A 117 8.85 -9.09 12.08
N GLY A 118 8.17 -8.07 12.62
CA GLY A 118 7.36 -8.20 13.83
C GLY A 118 6.15 -9.12 13.68
N PHE A 119 5.69 -9.36 12.46
CA PHE A 119 4.52 -10.21 12.16
C PHE A 119 4.84 -11.46 11.36
N TRP A 120 6.12 -11.78 11.20
CA TRP A 120 6.58 -12.89 10.38
C TRP A 120 6.06 -14.23 10.90
N ASN A 121 5.20 -14.89 10.13
CA ASN A 121 4.50 -16.13 10.48
C ASN A 121 3.79 -16.10 11.85
N ALA A 122 3.55 -14.90 12.41
CA ALA A 122 3.07 -14.71 13.78
C ALA A 122 1.53 -14.80 13.89
N ARG A 123 0.88 -15.58 13.02
CA ARG A 123 -0.58 -15.57 12.89
C ARG A 123 -1.28 -15.98 14.19
N ARG A 124 -0.63 -16.72 15.08
CA ARG A 124 -1.29 -17.49 16.15
C ARG A 124 -1.67 -16.73 17.43
N PHE A 125 -1.32 -15.44 17.63
CA PHE A 125 -1.45 -14.84 18.99
C PHE A 125 -1.92 -13.37 19.11
N THR A 126 -2.64 -12.77 18.15
CA THR A 126 -3.02 -11.35 18.28
C THR A 126 -4.42 -10.98 17.77
N ARG A 127 -4.96 -9.83 18.21
CA ARG A 127 -6.21 -9.20 17.69
C ARG A 127 -6.24 -9.04 16.16
N LEU A 128 -5.07 -9.12 15.51
CA LEU A 128 -4.88 -9.13 14.05
C LEU A 128 -5.40 -10.39 13.35
N HIS A 129 -5.76 -11.44 14.10
CA HIS A 129 -6.27 -12.70 13.52
C HIS A 129 -7.55 -12.50 12.69
N ARG A 130 -8.30 -11.42 12.95
CA ARG A 130 -9.51 -11.02 12.22
C ARG A 130 -9.22 -10.33 10.88
N LEU A 131 -7.96 -9.93 10.62
CA LEU A 131 -7.60 -9.38 9.32
C LEU A 131 -7.71 -10.46 8.25
N PRO A 132 -8.23 -10.13 7.05
CA PRO A 132 -8.33 -11.09 5.97
C PRO A 132 -6.96 -11.37 5.35
N PHE A 133 -6.89 -12.43 4.54
CA PHE A 133 -5.78 -12.60 3.63
C PHE A 133 -5.91 -11.66 2.43
N GLN A 134 -4.76 -11.17 1.97
CA GLN A 134 -4.67 -10.27 0.85
C GLN A 134 -5.10 -10.99 -0.43
N ARG A 135 -6.05 -10.41 -1.16
CA ARG A 135 -6.47 -10.86 -2.51
C ARG A 135 -5.64 -10.19 -3.62
N TYR A 136 -4.49 -9.62 -3.23
CA TYR A 136 -3.50 -8.94 -4.06
C TYR A 136 -4.12 -7.99 -5.09
N ASN A 137 -4.94 -7.05 -4.61
CA ASN A 137 -5.66 -6.07 -5.44
C ASN A 137 -6.52 -6.72 -6.54
N LEU A 138 -7.34 -7.70 -6.14
CA LEU A 138 -8.23 -8.46 -7.03
C LEU A 138 -7.46 -9.24 -8.11
N ALA A 139 -6.25 -9.73 -7.79
CA ALA A 139 -5.41 -10.49 -8.73
C ALA A 139 -6.15 -11.67 -9.40
N HIS A 140 -7.00 -12.38 -8.65
CA HIS A 140 -7.82 -13.49 -9.15
C HIS A 140 -8.93 -13.04 -10.12
N GLU A 141 -9.31 -11.75 -10.13
CA GLU A 141 -10.27 -11.18 -11.07
C GLU A 141 -9.61 -10.59 -12.32
N THR A 142 -8.27 -10.62 -12.43
CA THR A 142 -7.55 -9.92 -13.52
C THR A 142 -8.09 -10.27 -14.91
N LYS A 143 -8.43 -11.54 -15.16
CA LYS A 143 -9.03 -11.99 -16.42
C LYS A 143 -10.36 -11.29 -16.72
N ALA A 144 -11.22 -11.12 -15.71
CA ALA A 144 -12.52 -10.46 -15.85
C ALA A 144 -12.40 -8.95 -16.08
N HIS A 145 -11.37 -8.29 -15.51
CA HIS A 145 -11.14 -6.85 -15.72
C HIS A 145 -10.41 -6.54 -17.03
N LEU A 146 -9.78 -7.54 -17.67
CA LEU A 146 -8.94 -7.35 -18.84
C LEU A 146 -9.65 -6.67 -20.04
N PRO A 147 -10.91 -7.03 -20.41
CA PRO A 147 -11.60 -6.35 -21.50
C PRO A 147 -11.83 -4.85 -21.23
N GLY A 148 -12.25 -4.51 -20.01
CA GLY A 148 -12.44 -3.13 -19.58
C GLY A 148 -11.14 -2.33 -19.56
N PHE A 149 -10.05 -2.94 -19.07
CA PHE A 149 -8.72 -2.37 -19.13
C PHE A 149 -8.23 -2.14 -20.56
N ARG A 150 -8.41 -3.12 -21.46
CA ARG A 150 -8.05 -3.00 -22.88
C ARG A 150 -8.80 -1.85 -23.56
N LYS A 151 -10.09 -1.67 -23.25
CA LYS A 151 -10.87 -0.52 -23.74
C LYS A 151 -10.30 0.80 -23.21
N TYR A 152 -10.01 0.89 -21.91
CA TYR A 152 -9.43 2.08 -21.29
C TYR A 152 -8.04 2.44 -21.87
N CYS A 153 -7.20 1.45 -22.14
CA CYS A 153 -5.84 1.65 -22.62
C CYS A 153 -5.71 1.71 -24.15
N ARG A 154 -6.82 1.85 -24.89
CA ARG A 154 -6.78 2.10 -26.34
C ARG A 154 -5.97 3.37 -26.58
N GLY A 155 -4.85 3.25 -27.28
CA GLY A 155 -3.90 4.35 -27.53
C GLY A 155 -2.95 4.70 -26.38
N LEU A 156 -3.01 4.00 -25.23
CA LEU A 156 -2.08 4.21 -24.10
C LEU A 156 -0.95 3.18 -24.02
N LEU A 157 -1.17 1.97 -24.55
CA LEU A 157 -0.18 0.88 -24.53
C LEU A 157 0.79 0.97 -25.70
N GLN A 158 2.06 0.68 -25.43
CA GLN A 158 3.06 0.43 -26.47
C GLN A 158 2.72 -0.86 -27.24
N PRO A 159 3.17 -1.03 -28.50
CA PRO A 159 2.90 -2.25 -29.28
C PRO A 159 3.27 -3.54 -28.53
N GLN A 160 4.47 -3.57 -27.93
CA GLN A 160 4.93 -4.67 -27.09
C GLN A 160 4.01 -4.97 -25.90
N ASP A 161 3.44 -3.95 -25.25
CA ASP A 161 2.52 -4.12 -24.12
C ASP A 161 1.18 -4.73 -24.57
N LYS A 162 0.75 -4.41 -25.79
CA LYS A 162 -0.50 -4.96 -26.37
C LYS A 162 -0.36 -6.45 -26.68
N MET A 163 0.81 -6.89 -27.16
CA MET A 163 1.06 -8.28 -27.52
C MET A 163 1.03 -9.21 -26.31
N VAL A 164 1.51 -8.74 -25.16
CA VAL A 164 1.69 -9.54 -23.94
C VAL A 164 0.50 -9.42 -22.99
N LEU A 165 -0.39 -8.44 -23.22
CA LEU A 165 -1.58 -8.22 -22.40
C LEU A 165 -2.45 -9.48 -22.19
N PRO A 166 -2.68 -10.34 -23.20
CA PRO A 166 -3.46 -11.58 -23.02
C PRO A 166 -2.79 -12.62 -22.11
N SER A 167 -1.46 -12.61 -21.94
CA SER A 167 -0.74 -13.58 -21.10
C SER A 167 -0.70 -13.20 -19.62
N ILE A 168 -0.92 -11.92 -19.28
CA ILE A 168 -0.84 -11.39 -17.91
C ILE A 168 -1.70 -12.17 -16.90
N PRO A 169 -2.97 -12.56 -17.20
CA PRO A 169 -3.76 -13.36 -16.27
C PRO A 169 -3.12 -14.71 -15.92
N ALA A 170 -2.43 -15.37 -16.85
CA ALA A 170 -1.74 -16.64 -16.60
C ALA A 170 -0.52 -16.44 -15.69
N VAL A 171 0.26 -15.37 -15.93
CA VAL A 171 1.39 -14.97 -15.08
C VAL A 171 0.94 -14.73 -13.64
N ILE A 172 -0.15 -13.98 -13.46
CA ILE A 172 -0.71 -13.69 -12.13
C ILE A 172 -1.27 -14.96 -11.49
N SER A 173 -1.94 -15.83 -12.25
CA SER A 173 -2.48 -17.10 -11.73
C SER A 173 -1.37 -18.00 -11.20
N ARG A 174 -0.25 -18.12 -11.92
CA ARG A 174 0.94 -18.85 -11.44
C ARG A 174 1.50 -18.23 -10.17
N ALA A 175 1.58 -16.90 -10.10
CA ALA A 175 2.05 -16.20 -8.90
C ALA A 175 1.14 -16.42 -7.68
N LEU A 176 -0.20 -16.45 -7.88
CA LEU A 176 -1.17 -16.74 -6.83
C LEU A 176 -1.00 -18.15 -6.26
N LEU A 177 -0.75 -19.15 -7.13
CA LEU A 177 -0.47 -20.53 -6.68
C LEU A 177 0.83 -20.57 -5.86
N GLN A 178 1.89 -19.91 -6.34
CA GLN A 178 3.16 -19.81 -5.65
C GLN A 178 3.03 -19.15 -4.26
N CYS A 179 2.21 -18.12 -4.11
CA CYS A 179 2.01 -17.42 -2.83
C CYS A 179 1.48 -18.31 -1.69
N ARG A 180 0.74 -19.39 -1.99
CA ARG A 180 0.09 -20.22 -0.98
C ARG A 180 1.07 -20.95 -0.06
N HIS A 181 2.30 -21.16 -0.51
CA HIS A 181 3.32 -21.95 0.19
C HIS A 181 4.46 -21.10 0.76
N ARG A 182 4.26 -19.78 0.88
CA ARG A 182 5.29 -18.82 1.29
C ARG A 182 5.03 -18.26 2.68
N PRO A 183 6.07 -17.75 3.36
CA PRO A 183 5.90 -17.05 4.63
C PRO A 183 4.89 -15.90 4.52
N VAL A 184 4.12 -15.73 5.58
CA VAL A 184 3.05 -14.74 5.67
C VAL A 184 3.42 -13.70 6.71
N THR A 185 3.13 -12.44 6.43
CA THR A 185 3.26 -11.34 7.38
C THR A 185 2.11 -10.35 7.23
N LEU A 186 1.99 -9.40 8.15
CA LEU A 186 1.10 -8.26 8.02
C LEU A 186 1.58 -7.36 6.89
N LEU A 187 0.71 -7.13 5.90
CA LEU A 187 0.93 -6.24 4.77
C LEU A 187 0.25 -4.90 5.01
N HIS A 188 0.87 -3.84 4.50
CA HIS A 188 0.19 -2.58 4.21
C HIS A 188 -0.84 -2.75 3.08
N GLY A 189 -0.48 -3.49 2.02
CA GLY A 189 -1.36 -3.80 0.89
C GLY A 189 -1.50 -2.67 -0.15
N ASP A 190 -1.45 -1.41 0.30
CA ASP A 190 -1.35 -0.20 -0.55
C ASP A 190 -0.03 0.58 -0.36
N LEU A 191 1.13 -0.08 -0.21
CA LEU A 191 2.39 0.64 -0.01
C LEU A 191 2.82 1.38 -1.29
N ARG A 192 2.57 2.70 -1.33
CA ARG A 192 2.85 3.61 -2.45
C ARG A 192 3.31 4.97 -1.96
N ALA A 193 3.93 5.79 -2.80
CA ALA A 193 4.51 7.07 -2.39
C ALA A 193 3.53 8.02 -1.70
N ASP A 194 2.28 8.11 -2.18
CA ASP A 194 1.24 8.97 -1.57
C ASP A 194 0.91 8.57 -0.12
N ASN A 195 1.22 7.34 0.28
CA ASN A 195 0.95 6.77 1.60
C ASN A 195 2.19 6.81 2.52
N LEU A 196 3.17 7.67 2.19
CA LEU A 196 4.40 7.85 2.96
C LEU A 196 4.55 9.31 3.40
N LEU A 197 4.88 9.51 4.68
CA LEU A 197 5.31 10.80 5.21
C LEU A 197 6.80 10.74 5.57
N PHE A 198 7.58 11.70 5.10
CA PHE A 198 8.99 11.83 5.40
C PHE A 198 9.21 12.99 6.37
N SER A 199 9.92 12.73 7.46
CA SER A 199 10.20 13.72 8.50
C SER A 199 11.51 13.41 9.20
N ARG A 200 12.43 14.38 9.26
CA ARG A 200 13.70 14.28 10.01
C ARG A 200 14.43 12.93 9.80
N GLY A 201 14.57 12.51 8.53
CA GLY A 201 15.23 11.25 8.16
C GLY A 201 14.43 9.96 8.42
N ARG A 202 13.20 10.06 8.93
CA ARG A 202 12.28 8.93 9.19
C ARG A 202 11.18 8.84 8.14
N VAL A 203 10.63 7.64 7.98
CA VAL A 203 9.46 7.36 7.14
C VAL A 203 8.33 6.89 8.03
N PHE A 204 7.15 7.46 7.82
CA PHE A 204 5.91 7.04 8.45
C PHE A 204 4.98 6.48 7.38
N LEU A 205 4.53 5.26 7.57
CA LEU A 205 3.57 4.56 6.72
C LEU A 205 2.15 4.91 7.20
N VAL A 206 1.32 5.44 6.31
CA VAL A 206 -0.04 5.89 6.62
C VAL A 206 -1.04 5.22 5.69
N ASP A 207 -2.32 5.28 6.06
CA ASP A 207 -3.43 4.74 5.25
C ASP A 207 -3.44 3.22 5.12
N TRP A 208 -3.64 2.55 6.26
CA TRP A 208 -3.66 1.09 6.37
C TRP A 208 -5.03 0.46 6.10
N GLN A 209 -5.89 1.13 5.35
CA GLN A 209 -7.29 0.75 5.09
C GLN A 209 -7.46 -0.61 4.41
N ILE A 210 -6.41 -1.12 3.76
CA ILE A 210 -6.44 -2.44 3.11
C ILE A 210 -5.40 -3.41 3.68
N ALA A 211 -4.94 -3.15 4.91
CA ALA A 211 -4.05 -4.06 5.63
C ALA A 211 -4.61 -5.49 5.67
N ALA A 212 -3.74 -6.46 5.52
CA ALA A 212 -4.11 -7.86 5.37
C ALA A 212 -2.91 -8.78 5.60
N TRP A 213 -3.17 -10.06 5.85
CA TRP A 213 -2.11 -11.08 5.88
C TRP A 213 -1.72 -11.49 4.46
N GLY A 214 -0.43 -11.61 4.16
CA GLY A 214 0.03 -12.15 2.89
C GLY A 214 1.53 -12.15 2.70
N LEU A 215 1.95 -12.25 1.44
CA LEU A 215 3.36 -12.29 1.04
C LEU A 215 4.01 -10.90 1.19
N GLY A 216 4.96 -10.75 2.10
CA GLY A 216 5.64 -9.48 2.42
C GLY A 216 6.26 -8.78 1.21
N THR A 217 6.79 -9.54 0.25
CA THR A 217 7.39 -8.97 -0.96
C THR A 217 6.39 -8.32 -1.91
N PHE A 218 5.07 -8.51 -1.72
CA PHE A 218 4.06 -7.77 -2.46
C PHE A 218 4.13 -6.26 -2.20
N ASP A 219 4.31 -5.85 -0.94
CA ASP A 219 4.48 -4.43 -0.60
C ASP A 219 5.79 -3.87 -1.17
N LEU A 220 6.87 -4.66 -1.18
CA LEU A 220 8.12 -4.28 -1.82
C LEU A 220 7.94 -4.07 -3.32
N ALA A 221 7.35 -5.04 -4.00
CA ALA A 221 7.13 -4.97 -5.44
C ALA A 221 6.23 -3.78 -5.80
N ARG A 222 5.23 -3.48 -4.95
CA ARG A 222 4.34 -2.33 -5.14
C ARG A 222 5.09 -1.01 -5.03
N VAL A 223 5.90 -0.82 -4.00
CA VAL A 223 6.61 0.46 -3.82
C VAL A 223 7.78 0.62 -4.79
N ILE A 224 8.59 -0.43 -4.98
CA ILE A 224 9.76 -0.41 -5.87
C ILE A 224 9.31 -0.29 -7.33
N GLY A 225 8.35 -1.13 -7.74
CA GLY A 225 7.85 -1.18 -9.10
C GLY A 225 6.86 -0.05 -9.45
N GLY A 226 6.12 0.48 -8.47
CA GLY A 226 5.07 1.48 -8.71
C GLY A 226 5.44 2.91 -8.36
N SER A 227 6.40 3.12 -7.46
CA SER A 227 6.63 4.42 -6.80
C SER A 227 8.03 4.98 -6.99
N THR A 228 8.89 4.38 -7.82
CA THR A 228 10.23 4.90 -8.12
C THR A 228 10.21 6.12 -9.06
N GLN A 229 11.11 7.08 -8.85
CA GLN A 229 11.33 8.23 -9.74
C GLN A 229 11.73 7.79 -11.15
N ARG A 230 12.65 6.82 -11.21
CA ARG A 230 13.11 6.23 -12.47
C ARG A 230 13.03 4.71 -12.43
N PRO A 231 12.93 4.04 -13.58
CA PRO A 231 13.04 2.60 -13.65
C PRO A 231 14.38 2.11 -13.07
N LEU A 232 14.31 1.01 -12.33
CA LEU A 232 15.45 0.40 -11.66
C LEU A 232 15.84 -0.89 -12.37
N ARG A 233 17.15 -1.10 -12.55
CA ARG A 233 17.69 -2.36 -13.07
C ARG A 233 17.52 -3.49 -12.05
N LEU A 234 17.56 -4.75 -12.51
CA LEU A 234 17.52 -5.91 -11.62
C LEU A 234 18.52 -5.83 -10.44
N SER A 235 19.76 -5.39 -10.71
CA SER A 235 20.80 -5.28 -9.67
C SER A 235 20.47 -4.24 -8.60
N GLU A 236 19.74 -3.17 -8.96
CA GLU A 236 19.28 -2.14 -8.02
C GLU A 236 18.09 -2.66 -7.19
N GLN A 237 17.15 -3.35 -7.83
CA GLN A 237 16.03 -3.97 -7.12
C GLN A 237 16.51 -5.04 -6.14
N GLN A 238 17.50 -5.85 -6.53
CA GLN A 238 18.12 -6.85 -5.67
C GLN A 238 18.78 -6.21 -4.43
N LYS A 239 19.43 -5.04 -4.57
CA LYS A 239 19.96 -4.28 -3.42
C LYS A 239 18.85 -3.87 -2.45
N LEU A 240 17.69 -3.40 -2.93
CA LEU A 240 16.55 -3.07 -2.08
C LEU A 240 15.98 -4.31 -1.37
N VAL A 241 15.86 -5.44 -2.07
CA VAL A 241 15.42 -6.72 -1.46
C VAL A 241 16.40 -7.20 -0.40
N ARG A 242 17.71 -7.05 -0.61
CA ARG A 242 18.74 -7.35 0.40
C ARG A 242 18.61 -6.46 1.64
N ILE A 243 18.34 -5.16 1.46
CA ILE A 243 18.08 -4.25 2.58
C ILE A 243 16.87 -4.74 3.39
N TRP A 244 15.77 -5.08 2.72
CA TRP A 244 14.58 -5.62 3.39
C TRP A 244 14.89 -6.90 4.17
N HIS A 245 15.57 -7.85 3.52
CA HIS A 245 15.94 -9.13 4.11
C HIS A 245 16.84 -8.97 5.35
N GLN A 246 17.81 -8.05 5.29
CA GLN A 246 18.64 -7.70 6.44
C GLN A 246 17.79 -7.14 7.58
N THR A 247 16.82 -6.27 7.28
CA THR A 247 15.89 -5.75 8.30
C THR A 247 15.03 -6.88 8.92
N LEU A 248 14.56 -7.84 8.13
CA LEU A 248 13.88 -9.03 8.66
C LEU A 248 14.76 -9.80 9.64
N LYS A 249 16.03 -10.07 9.25
CA LYS A 249 16.99 -10.78 10.11
C LYS A 249 17.25 -10.02 11.41
N GLN A 250 17.41 -8.70 11.35
CA GLN A 250 17.57 -7.84 12.53
C GLN A 250 16.34 -7.90 13.45
N GLY A 251 15.13 -7.97 12.87
CA GLY A 251 13.88 -8.14 13.62
C GLY A 251 13.57 -9.58 14.06
N GLY A 252 14.55 -10.50 14.00
CA GLY A 252 14.43 -11.85 14.57
C GLY A 252 14.00 -12.94 13.60
N VAL A 253 13.75 -12.63 12.32
CA VAL A 253 13.43 -13.67 11.32
C VAL A 253 14.64 -14.57 11.09
N ARG A 254 14.42 -15.88 11.12
CA ARG A 254 15.42 -16.94 10.91
C ARG A 254 14.94 -17.90 9.82
N ARG A 255 15.87 -18.68 9.25
CA ARG A 255 15.59 -19.70 8.23
C ARG A 255 14.84 -19.17 6.99
N TYR A 256 15.07 -17.91 6.64
CA TYR A 256 14.61 -17.29 5.40
C TYR A 256 15.83 -16.70 4.69
N THR A 257 16.19 -17.22 3.52
CA THR A 257 17.44 -16.88 2.83
C THR A 257 17.28 -15.67 1.90
N PRO A 258 18.36 -14.95 1.54
CA PRO A 258 18.26 -13.87 0.55
C PRO A 258 17.83 -14.37 -0.85
N GLU A 259 18.10 -15.62 -1.19
CA GLU A 259 17.67 -16.27 -2.44
C GLU A 259 16.16 -16.53 -2.42
N GLU A 260 15.60 -16.93 -1.27
CA GLU A 260 14.15 -17.03 -1.08
C GLU A 260 13.50 -15.65 -1.17
N ALA A 261 14.06 -14.64 -0.50
CA ALA A 261 13.60 -13.26 -0.59
C ALA A 261 13.56 -12.75 -2.05
N TRP A 262 14.57 -13.06 -2.84
CA TRP A 262 14.60 -12.70 -4.25
C TRP A 262 13.57 -13.46 -5.09
N ARG A 263 13.41 -14.77 -4.87
CA ARG A 263 12.36 -15.58 -5.53
C ARG A 263 10.97 -15.06 -5.20
N ASP A 264 10.71 -14.74 -3.94
CA ASP A 264 9.44 -14.20 -3.47
C ASP A 264 9.19 -12.78 -3.99
N TYR A 265 10.25 -11.99 -4.16
CA TYR A 265 10.14 -10.68 -4.81
C TYR A 265 9.62 -10.79 -6.24
N ARG A 266 10.12 -11.76 -7.04
CA ARG A 266 9.61 -12.02 -8.40
C ARG A 266 8.11 -12.35 -8.41
N VAL A 267 7.66 -13.13 -7.42
CA VAL A 267 6.23 -13.44 -7.24
C VAL A 267 5.43 -12.18 -6.91
N GLY A 268 5.95 -11.33 -6.02
CA GLY A 268 5.37 -10.01 -5.72
C GLY A 268 5.25 -9.14 -6.97
N VAL A 269 6.29 -9.07 -7.81
CA VAL A 269 6.27 -8.32 -9.08
C VAL A 269 5.16 -8.84 -10.00
N ALA A 270 5.07 -10.16 -10.19
CA ALA A 270 4.01 -10.76 -10.99
C ALA A 270 2.61 -10.41 -10.46
N LEU A 271 2.39 -10.48 -9.14
CA LEU A 271 1.12 -10.09 -8.52
C LEU A 271 0.79 -8.61 -8.73
N THR A 272 1.78 -7.70 -8.71
CA THR A 272 1.53 -6.26 -8.90
C THR A 272 1.04 -5.88 -10.29
N LEU A 273 1.19 -6.76 -11.29
CA LEU A 273 0.61 -6.57 -12.62
C LEU A 273 -0.92 -6.51 -12.60
N SER A 274 -1.57 -7.05 -11.55
CA SER A 274 -3.02 -6.94 -11.37
C SER A 274 -3.47 -5.49 -11.13
N ILE A 275 -2.67 -4.70 -10.41
CA ILE A 275 -3.03 -3.36 -9.92
C ILE A 275 -3.48 -2.42 -11.05
N PRO A 276 -2.69 -2.20 -12.13
CA PRO A 276 -3.13 -1.34 -13.23
C PRO A 276 -4.39 -1.87 -13.92
N ILE A 277 -4.55 -3.18 -14.04
CA ILE A 277 -5.68 -3.82 -14.73
C ILE A 277 -6.98 -3.64 -13.94
N THR A 278 -6.94 -3.92 -12.63
CA THR A 278 -8.13 -3.92 -11.77
C THR A 278 -8.49 -2.53 -11.24
N ASN A 279 -7.52 -1.64 -11.04
CA ASN A 279 -7.75 -0.33 -10.42
C ASN A 279 -7.57 0.87 -11.37
N GLY A 280 -6.81 0.72 -12.47
CA GLY A 280 -6.48 1.83 -13.37
C GLY A 280 -7.70 2.54 -13.96
N PRO A 281 -8.63 1.82 -14.60
CA PRO A 281 -9.83 2.43 -15.16
C PRO A 281 -10.67 3.16 -14.10
N THR A 282 -10.81 2.58 -12.90
CA THR A 282 -11.57 3.18 -11.78
C THR A 282 -10.90 4.45 -11.28
N LEU A 283 -9.60 4.41 -10.98
CA LEU A 283 -8.83 5.58 -10.54
C LEU A 283 -8.88 6.72 -11.56
N ALA A 284 -8.84 6.39 -12.85
CA ALA A 284 -8.89 7.38 -13.92
C ALA A 284 -10.22 8.13 -14.01
N ARG A 285 -11.32 7.52 -13.55
CA ARG A 285 -12.66 8.14 -13.51
C ARG A 285 -12.88 9.02 -12.28
N LEU A 286 -12.16 8.76 -11.19
CA LEU A 286 -12.37 9.47 -9.92
C LEU A 286 -11.86 10.93 -9.94
N SER A 287 -10.79 11.22 -10.69
CA SER A 287 -10.25 12.59 -10.77
C SER A 287 -9.21 12.78 -11.90
N PRO A 288 -8.93 14.03 -12.31
CA PRO A 288 -7.82 14.34 -13.21
C PRO A 288 -6.45 13.84 -12.69
N ARG A 289 -6.21 13.94 -11.37
CA ARG A 289 -5.00 13.37 -10.74
C ARG A 289 -5.00 11.85 -10.83
N GLY A 290 -6.13 11.20 -10.55
CA GLY A 290 -6.30 9.76 -10.67
C GLY A 290 -6.00 9.25 -12.09
N LYS A 291 -6.41 9.98 -13.13
CA LYS A 291 -6.05 9.68 -14.53
C LYS A 291 -4.55 9.74 -14.78
N LYS A 292 -3.84 10.73 -14.21
CA LYS A 292 -2.37 10.83 -14.28
C LYS A 292 -1.70 9.65 -13.54
N ILE A 293 -2.17 9.29 -12.34
CA ILE A 293 -1.64 8.14 -11.59
C ILE A 293 -1.84 6.85 -12.38
N ALA A 294 -3.04 6.63 -12.94
CA ALA A 294 -3.36 5.42 -13.69
C ALA A 294 -2.38 5.20 -14.85
N ARG A 295 -2.09 6.24 -15.63
CA ARG A 295 -1.09 6.19 -16.72
C ARG A 295 0.31 5.88 -16.20
N VAL A 296 0.75 6.55 -15.14
CA VAL A 296 2.09 6.35 -14.56
C VAL A 296 2.25 4.93 -14.02
N MET A 297 1.25 4.40 -13.32
CA MET A 297 1.34 3.05 -12.75
C MET A 297 1.31 1.95 -13.82
N ILE A 298 0.52 2.10 -14.90
CA ILE A 298 0.55 1.18 -16.04
C ILE A 298 1.97 1.10 -16.59
N ARG A 299 2.56 2.26 -16.93
CA ARG A 299 3.93 2.34 -17.47
C ARG A 299 4.94 1.71 -16.53
N ARG A 300 4.88 2.02 -15.23
CA ARG A 300 5.86 1.58 -14.24
C ARG A 300 5.77 0.08 -13.96
N PHE A 301 4.57 -0.46 -13.68
CA PHE A 301 4.41 -1.88 -13.40
C PHE A 301 4.70 -2.75 -14.62
N PHE A 302 4.28 -2.34 -15.83
CA PHE A 302 4.55 -3.12 -17.04
C PHE A 302 6.05 -3.11 -17.37
N ARG A 303 6.72 -1.96 -17.22
CA ARG A 303 8.19 -1.91 -17.37
C ARG A 303 8.88 -2.78 -16.34
N ASN A 304 8.42 -2.78 -15.08
CA ASN A 304 8.99 -3.64 -14.06
C ASN A 304 8.76 -5.14 -14.37
N GLY A 305 7.58 -5.51 -14.88
CA GLY A 305 7.31 -6.87 -15.33
C GLY A 305 8.27 -7.34 -16.44
N ARG A 306 8.56 -6.49 -17.43
CA ARG A 306 9.53 -6.78 -18.49
C ARG A 306 10.96 -6.95 -17.99
N GLU A 307 11.39 -6.12 -17.05
CA GLU A 307 12.71 -6.23 -16.42
C GLU A 307 12.93 -7.62 -15.80
N PHE A 308 11.84 -8.31 -15.39
CA PHE A 308 11.84 -9.66 -14.85
C PHE A 308 11.54 -10.78 -15.85
N GLY A 309 11.34 -10.45 -17.14
CA GLY A 309 10.93 -11.40 -18.18
C GLY A 309 9.55 -12.00 -17.94
N LEU A 310 8.65 -11.26 -17.27
CA LEU A 310 7.27 -11.70 -17.00
C LEU A 310 6.28 -11.25 -18.08
N LEU A 311 6.68 -10.28 -18.91
CA LEU A 311 5.95 -9.70 -20.01
C LEU A 311 6.83 -9.74 -21.25
#